data_AF-A0A3B8R0B4-F1
#
_entry.id   AF-A0A3B8R0B4-F1
#
_cell.length_a   1.000
_cell.length_b   1.000
_cell.length_c   1.000
_cell.angle_alpha   90.00
_cell.angle_beta   90.00
_cell.angle_gamma   90.00
#
_symmetry.space_group_name_H-M   'P 1'
#
loop_
_entity.id
_entity.type
_entity.pdbx_description
1 polymer ?
#
loop_
_entity_poly.entity_id
_entity_poly.type
_entity_poly.pdbx_seq_one_letter_code
_entity_poly.pdbx_strand_id
1 'polypeptide(L)'
;MGNTVNIPDASYTNTIGDPELAVVWQDPDFNKDELAFYYLRVLEIPTPRWTAYDAKFFGLSDIPKEVPMMTQERAYTSPIWYSPD
;
A
#
# COMPACT_ATOMS: atom_id res chain seq x y z
N MET A 1 -1.81 10.13 -5.92
CA MET A 1 -1.42 8.71 -6.07
C MET A 1 -2.11 8.19 -7.32
N GLY A 2 -1.39 7.46 -8.18
CA GLY A 2 -2.00 6.90 -9.39
C GLY A 2 -2.91 5.70 -9.06
N ASN A 3 -3.94 5.50 -9.87
CA ASN A 3 -4.91 4.41 -9.74
C ASN A 3 -5.21 3.85 -11.13
N THR A 4 -5.13 2.53 -11.27
CA THR A 4 -5.37 1.80 -12.53
C THR A 4 -6.51 0.80 -12.42
N VAL A 5 -7.27 0.82 -11.31
CA VAL A 5 -8.38 -0.12 -11.09
C VAL A 5 -9.55 0.16 -12.03
N ASN A 6 -9.99 -0.89 -12.71
CA ASN A 6 -11.27 -0.98 -13.40
C ASN A 6 -12.24 -1.79 -12.54
N ILE A 7 -13.14 -1.10 -11.84
CA ILE A 7 -14.13 -1.73 -10.94
C ILE A 7 -15.10 -2.64 -11.72
N PRO A 8 -15.73 -2.21 -12.83
CA PRO A 8 -16.61 -3.08 -13.63
C PRO A 8 -15.97 -4.40 -14.06
N ASP A 9 -14.67 -4.38 -14.37
CA ASP A 9 -13.93 -5.56 -14.82
C ASP A 9 -13.15 -6.25 -13.68
N ALA A 10 -13.24 -5.76 -12.44
CA ALA A 10 -12.47 -6.24 -11.30
C ALA A 10 -10.97 -6.48 -11.63
N SER A 11 -10.39 -5.54 -12.39
CA SER A 11 -9.03 -5.65 -12.93
C SER A 11 -8.22 -4.38 -12.67
N TYR A 12 -6.90 -4.45 -12.84
CA TYR A 12 -6.00 -3.30 -12.73
C TYR A 12 -4.73 -3.55 -13.55
N THR A 13 -4.04 -2.48 -13.95
CA THR A 13 -2.72 -2.59 -14.59
C THR A 13 -1.62 -2.28 -13.60
N ASN A 14 -0.68 -3.22 -13.44
CA ASN A 14 0.47 -3.06 -12.56
C ASN A 14 1.60 -2.28 -13.25
N THR A 15 1.33 -1.00 -13.56
CA THR A 15 2.23 -0.12 -14.34
C THR A 15 2.79 1.05 -13.54
N ILE A 16 2.46 1.14 -12.24
CA ILE A 16 2.90 2.21 -11.34
C ILE A 16 3.65 1.58 -10.18
N GLY A 17 4.84 2.08 -9.91
CA GLY A 17 5.79 1.49 -8.96
C GLY A 17 6.89 0.72 -9.69
N ASP A 18 7.67 -0.03 -8.92
CA ASP A 18 8.81 -0.80 -9.42
C ASP A 18 8.86 -2.16 -8.71
N PRO A 19 9.42 -3.19 -9.38
CA PRO A 19 9.64 -4.51 -8.74
C PRO A 19 10.64 -4.44 -7.58
N GLU A 20 11.50 -3.42 -7.55
CA GLU A 20 12.47 -3.15 -6.49
C GLU A 20 12.54 -1.65 -6.21
N LEU A 21 12.50 -1.29 -4.93
CA LEU A 21 12.67 0.09 -4.46
C LEU A 21 13.89 0.14 -3.56
N ALA A 22 14.87 0.97 -3.93
CA ALA A 22 16.09 1.19 -3.16
C ALA A 22 16.36 2.68 -3.00
N VAL A 23 16.71 3.09 -1.78
CA VAL A 23 17.08 4.48 -1.47
C VAL A 23 18.06 4.51 -0.30
N VAL A 24 18.96 5.49 -0.30
CA VAL A 24 19.76 5.83 0.89
C VAL A 24 19.09 7.05 1.53
N TRP A 25 18.77 6.93 2.82
CA TRP A 25 18.16 8.00 3.60
C TRP A 25 18.97 8.23 4.88
N GLN A 26 19.14 9.50 5.24
CA GLN A 26 19.81 9.93 6.45
C GLN A 26 18.83 10.76 7.29
N ASP A 27 18.77 10.47 8.58
CA ASP A 27 17.95 11.19 9.55
C ASP A 27 18.57 12.57 9.84
N PRO A 28 17.94 13.68 9.40
CA PRO A 28 18.50 15.03 9.57
C PRO A 28 18.48 15.49 11.03
N ASP A 29 17.64 14.87 11.86
CA ASP A 29 17.40 15.25 13.24
C ASP A 29 17.99 14.21 14.22
N PHE A 30 18.87 13.32 13.73
CA PHE A 30 19.44 12.25 14.52
C PHE A 30 20.19 12.78 15.76
N ASN A 31 19.74 12.32 16.93
CA ASN A 31 20.41 12.55 18.20
C ASN A 31 20.90 11.22 18.79
N LYS A 32 22.22 11.09 18.96
CA LYS A 32 22.86 9.88 19.48
C LYS A 32 22.48 9.55 20.94
N ASP A 33 21.99 10.54 21.68
CA ASP A 33 21.63 10.39 23.09
C ASP A 33 20.13 10.00 23.25
N GLU A 34 19.41 9.80 22.14
CA GLU A 34 18.00 9.43 22.12
C GLU A 34 17.78 7.99 21.60
N LEU A 35 16.73 7.34 22.10
CA LEU A 35 16.25 6.09 21.54
C LEU A 35 15.60 6.35 20.17
N ALA A 36 15.98 5.57 19.17
CA ALA A 36 15.39 5.67 17.84
C ALA A 36 15.11 4.29 17.24
N PHE A 37 14.18 4.23 16.29
CA PHE A 37 13.98 3.05 15.47
C PHE A 37 13.61 3.47 14.05
N TYR A 38 14.09 2.70 13.07
CA TYR A 38 13.91 2.99 11.66
C TYR A 38 13.27 1.81 10.96
N TYR A 39 12.27 2.07 10.11
CA TYR A 39 11.65 1.07 9.26
C TYR A 39 11.24 1.71 7.94
N LEU A 40 11.15 0.90 6.90
CA LEU A 40 10.59 1.31 5.62
C LEU A 40 9.15 0.79 5.50
N ARG A 41 8.29 1.61 4.89
CA ARG A 41 6.94 1.19 4.48
C ARG A 41 6.75 1.39 2.99
N VAL A 42 6.11 0.42 2.35
CA VAL A 42 5.73 0.47 0.94
C VAL A 42 4.21 0.43 0.85
N LEU A 43 3.64 1.24 -0.05
CA LEU A 43 2.22 1.23 -0.38
C LEU A 43 2.06 0.64 -1.77
N GLU A 44 1.25 -0.40 -1.88
CA GLU A 44 0.85 -0.90 -3.20
C GLU A 44 -0.05 0.14 -3.89
N ILE A 45 -0.12 0.08 -5.22
CA ILE A 45 -1.18 0.79 -5.94
C ILE A 45 -2.54 0.19 -5.56
N PRO A 46 -3.64 0.95 -5.68
CA PRO A 46 -4.96 0.40 -5.41
C PRO A 46 -5.22 -0.86 -6.25
N THR A 47 -5.78 -1.90 -5.63
CA THR A 47 -6.17 -3.14 -6.28
C THR A 47 -7.67 -3.41 -6.06
N PRO A 48 -8.34 -4.18 -6.94
CA PRO A 48 -9.73 -4.57 -6.72
C PRO A 48 -9.86 -5.35 -5.41
N ARG A 49 -10.85 -5.00 -4.59
CA ARG A 49 -11.20 -5.76 -3.39
C ARG A 49 -12.07 -6.96 -3.77
N TRP A 50 -12.18 -7.96 -2.89
CA TRP A 50 -13.09 -9.11 -3.06
C TRP A 50 -14.52 -8.73 -3.46
N THR A 51 -15.03 -7.60 -2.97
CA THR A 51 -16.35 -7.05 -3.33
C THR A 51 -16.49 -6.70 -4.81
N ALA A 52 -15.41 -6.22 -5.47
CA ALA A 52 -15.40 -5.98 -6.90
C ALA A 52 -15.42 -7.29 -7.71
N TYR A 53 -14.70 -8.31 -7.23
CA TYR A 53 -14.73 -9.64 -7.84
C TYR A 53 -16.12 -10.27 -7.73
N ASP A 54 -16.76 -10.20 -6.56
CA ASP A 54 -18.12 -10.72 -6.35
C ASP A 54 -19.15 -9.97 -7.19
N ALA A 55 -19.06 -8.64 -7.24
CA ALA A 55 -19.94 -7.81 -8.05
C ALA A 55 -19.92 -8.23 -9.53
N LYS A 56 -18.72 -8.43 -10.07
CA LYS A 56 -18.53 -8.90 -11.45
C LYS A 56 -19.05 -10.32 -11.63
N PHE A 57 -18.71 -11.22 -10.71
CA PHE A 57 -19.06 -12.63 -10.80
C PHE A 57 -20.58 -12.85 -10.76
N PHE A 58 -21.29 -12.15 -9.88
CA PHE A 58 -22.74 -12.26 -9.71
C PHE A 58 -23.54 -11.28 -10.58
N GLY A 59 -22.89 -10.39 -11.34
CA GLY A 59 -23.56 -9.39 -12.17
C GLY A 59 -24.34 -8.35 -11.36
N LEU A 60 -23.86 -8.02 -10.16
CA LEU A 60 -24.51 -7.06 -9.27
C LEU A 60 -24.26 -5.63 -9.75
N SER A 61 -25.33 -4.88 -9.99
CA SER A 61 -25.29 -3.47 -10.42
C SER A 61 -25.73 -2.49 -9.34
N ASP A 62 -26.41 -2.96 -8.29
CA ASP A 62 -26.97 -2.14 -7.20
C ASP A 62 -26.23 -2.39 -5.89
N ILE A 63 -24.94 -2.05 -5.87
CA ILE A 63 -24.09 -2.16 -4.68
C ILE A 63 -24.13 -0.81 -3.94
N PRO A 64 -24.42 -0.81 -2.62
CA PRO A 64 -24.39 0.42 -1.83
C PRO A 64 -23.05 1.13 -1.92
N LYS A 65 -23.07 2.46 -1.99
CA LYS A 65 -21.86 3.28 -2.21
C LYS A 65 -20.85 3.19 -1.06
N GLU A 66 -21.31 2.77 0.11
CA GLU A 66 -20.52 2.59 1.31
C GLU A 66 -19.65 1.33 1.23
N VAL A 67 -19.94 0.41 0.32
CA VAL A 67 -19.15 -0.81 0.12
C VAL A 67 -17.86 -0.47 -0.63
N PRO A 68 -16.68 -0.62 -0.02
CA PRO A 68 -15.43 -0.33 -0.71
C PRO A 68 -15.17 -1.37 -1.79
N MET A 69 -14.86 -0.92 -3.00
CA MET A 69 -14.57 -1.77 -4.17
C MET A 69 -13.07 -1.92 -4.46
N MET A 70 -12.24 -1.19 -3.71
CA MET A 70 -10.78 -1.19 -3.83
C MET A 70 -10.16 -1.39 -2.45
N THR A 71 -8.96 -1.95 -2.42
CA THR A 71 -8.09 -2.00 -1.24
C THR A 71 -6.72 -1.43 -1.60
N GLN A 72 -5.94 -1.11 -0.58
CA GLN A 72 -4.55 -0.73 -0.74
C GLN A 72 -3.73 -1.41 0.35
N GLU A 73 -2.82 -2.29 -0.08
CA GLU A 73 -1.97 -3.05 0.82
C GLU A 73 -0.74 -2.25 1.23
N ARG A 74 -0.19 -2.63 2.40
CA ARG A 74 0.98 -2.00 3.00
C ARG A 74 1.96 -3.05 3.45
N ALA A 75 3.20 -2.93 3.03
CA ALA A 75 4.30 -3.72 3.57
C ALA A 75 5.15 -2.85 4.50
N TYR A 76 5.63 -3.46 5.59
CA TYR A 76 6.50 -2.85 6.58
C TYR A 76 7.72 -3.73 6.76
N THR A 77 8.92 -3.13 6.81
CA THR A 77 10.13 -3.88 7.17
C THR A 77 10.21 -4.09 8.68
N SER A 78 11.01 -5.06 9.10
CA SER A 78 11.44 -5.13 10.50
C SER A 78 12.10 -3.81 10.92
N PRO A 79 11.85 -3.31 12.13
CA PRO A 79 12.50 -2.12 12.63
C PRO A 79 13.98 -2.40 12.96
N ILE A 80 14.82 -1.42 12.66
CA ILE A 80 16.21 -1.35 13.13
C ILE A 80 16.21 -0.44 14.35
N TRP A 81 16.60 -0.97 15.51
CA TRP A 81 16.63 -0.23 16.76
C TRP A 81 17.99 0.42 16.98
N TYR A 82 17.98 1.65 17.49
CA TYR A 82 19.15 2.38 17.99
C TYR A 82 18.97 2.65 19.48
N SER A 83 19.94 2.21 20.28
CA SER A 83 19.98 2.44 21.72
C SER A 83 21.28 3.18 22.08
N PRO A 84 21.22 4.31 22.80
CA PRO A 84 22.40 4.96 23.34
C PRO A 84 23.16 4.02 24.30
N ASP A 85 24.48 4.13 24.32
CA ASP A 85 25.38 3.40 25.24
C ASP A 85 25.31 3.93 26.68
#